data_AF-A0A816EI37-F1
#
_entry.id   AF-A0A816EI37-F1
#
_cell.length_a   1.000
_cell.length_b   1.000
_cell.length_c   1.000
_cell.angle_alpha   90.00
_cell.angle_beta   90.00
_cell.angle_gamma   90.00
#
_symmetry.space_group_name_H-M   'P 1'
#
loop_
_entity.id
_entity.type
_entity.pdbx_description
1 polymer ?
#
loop_
_entity_poly.entity_id
_entity_poly.type
_entity_poly.pdbx_seq_one_letter_code
_entity_poly.pdbx_strand_id
1 'polypeptide(L)'
;MTAVALTQPGDLRTRLGLVFSVCDYNNAQSIDGGKIVKFLEVIGELEHGKGAVNTNVAKSIARAIMEFCGKSKDGVVMKNEFVDW
;
A
#
# COMPACT_ATOMS: atom_id res chain seq x y z
N MET A 1 -2.61 1.57 -18.49
CA MET A 1 -3.49 2.70 -18.15
C MET A 1 -3.47 3.06 -16.65
N THR A 2 -2.45 2.65 -15.89
CA THR A 2 -2.43 2.73 -14.42
C THR A 2 -1.85 4.03 -13.86
N ALA A 3 -1.10 4.79 -14.67
CA ALA A 3 -0.47 6.05 -14.24
C ALA A 3 -1.44 7.25 -14.14
N VAL A 4 -2.65 7.14 -14.72
CA VAL A 4 -3.60 8.27 -14.82
C VAL A 4 -4.42 8.48 -13.54
N ALA A 5 -4.53 7.48 -12.68
CA ALA A 5 -5.29 7.61 -11.43
C ALA A 5 -4.57 8.44 -10.35
N LEU A 6 -3.23 8.52 -10.41
CA LEU A 6 -2.42 9.24 -9.41
C LEU A 6 -2.29 10.75 -9.70
N THR A 7 -2.68 11.18 -10.89
CA THR A 7 -2.59 12.57 -11.36
C THR A 7 -3.92 13.32 -11.35
N GLN A 8 -5.03 12.67 -10.98
CA GLN A 8 -6.32 13.36 -10.91
C GLN A 8 -6.33 14.38 -9.75
N PRO A 9 -6.74 15.64 -10.01
CA PRO A 9 -6.94 16.62 -8.96
C PRO A 9 -8.16 16.19 -8.13
N GLY A 10 -7.89 15.57 -6.98
CA GLY A 10 -8.85 15.27 -5.94
C GLY A 10 -8.24 15.65 -4.60
N ASP A 11 -9.07 15.87 -3.58
CA ASP A 11 -8.56 16.10 -2.23
C ASP A 11 -7.64 14.94 -1.80
N LEU A 12 -6.71 15.23 -0.88
CA LEU A 12 -5.73 14.25 -0.39
C LEU A 12 -6.41 12.94 0.06
N ARG A 13 -7.61 13.06 0.64
CA ARG A 13 -8.43 11.95 1.11
C ARG A 13 -8.84 10.98 -0.01
N THR A 14 -9.25 11.51 -1.15
CA THR A 14 -9.62 10.74 -2.34
C THR A 14 -8.40 9.98 -2.89
N ARG A 15 -7.24 10.63 -2.92
CA ARG A 15 -5.98 10.00 -3.39
C ARG A 15 -5.52 8.88 -2.45
N LEU A 16 -5.60 9.09 -1.13
CA LEU A 16 -5.34 8.05 -0.13
C LEU A 16 -6.32 6.88 -0.25
N GLY A 17 -7.60 7.16 -0.50
CA GLY A 17 -8.61 6.12 -0.75
C GLY A 17 -8.33 5.27 -1.98
N LEU A 18 -7.81 5.87 -3.07
CA LEU A 18 -7.37 5.15 -4.25
C LEU A 18 -6.16 4.26 -3.96
N VAL A 19 -5.14 4.79 -3.27
CA VAL A 19 -3.96 4.00 -2.86
C VAL A 19 -4.37 2.82 -1.99
N PHE A 20 -5.27 3.02 -1.02
CA PHE A 20 -5.80 1.95 -0.19
C PHE A 20 -6.47 0.87 -1.04
N SER A 21 -7.31 1.26 -2.00
CA SER A 21 -8.03 0.30 -2.87
C SER A 21 -7.11 -0.55 -3.74
N VAL A 22 -5.94 -0.02 -4.11
CA VAL A 22 -4.94 -0.77 -4.89
C VAL A 22 -4.23 -1.80 -3.99
N CYS A 23 -3.92 -1.43 -2.76
CA CYS A 23 -3.30 -2.33 -1.79
C CYS A 23 -4.28 -3.40 -1.26
N ASP A 24 -5.55 -3.05 -1.08
CA ASP A 24 -6.62 -3.97 -0.65
C ASP A 24 -7.23 -4.74 -1.83
N TYR A 25 -6.39 -5.44 -2.60
CA TYR A 25 -6.77 -6.13 -3.83
C TYR A 25 -7.80 -7.26 -3.66
N ASN A 26 -8.03 -7.72 -2.43
CA ASN A 26 -9.08 -8.70 -2.10
C ASN A 26 -10.31 -8.07 -1.43
N ASN A 27 -10.38 -6.74 -1.37
CA ASN A 27 -11.49 -5.96 -0.82
C ASN A 27 -11.87 -6.34 0.62
N ALA A 28 -10.88 -6.67 1.45
CA ALA A 28 -11.08 -7.04 2.86
C ALA A 28 -11.30 -5.82 3.78
N GLN A 29 -11.28 -4.61 3.24
CA GLN A 29 -11.33 -3.33 3.96
C GLN A 29 -10.18 -3.16 4.96
N SER A 30 -9.07 -3.87 4.76
CA SER A 30 -7.89 -3.88 5.62
C SER A 30 -6.60 -4.14 4.84
N ILE A 31 -5.48 -3.59 5.30
CA ILE A 31 -4.15 -3.78 4.72
C ILE A 31 -3.25 -4.43 5.76
N ASP A 32 -2.68 -5.59 5.46
CA ASP A 32 -1.61 -6.19 6.25
C ASP A 32 -0.24 -5.95 5.61
N GLY A 33 0.83 -6.26 6.35
CA GLY A 33 2.20 -6.11 5.85
C GLY A 33 2.48 -6.95 4.59
N GLY A 34 1.82 -8.09 4.42
CA GLY A 34 1.95 -8.94 3.23
C GLY A 34 1.37 -8.28 1.98
N LYS A 35 0.23 -7.61 2.09
CA LYS A 35 -0.37 -6.82 1.01
C LYS A 35 0.54 -5.67 0.58
N ILE A 36 1.19 -5.00 1.52
CA ILE A 36 2.17 -3.94 1.23
C ILE A 36 3.41 -4.52 0.52
N VAL A 37 3.94 -5.66 0.99
CA VAL A 37 5.06 -6.35 0.33
C VAL A 37 4.72 -6.68 -1.12
N LYS A 38 3.54 -7.26 -1.35
CA LYS A 38 3.10 -7.63 -2.70
C LYS A 38 2.96 -6.42 -3.61
N PHE A 39 2.43 -5.32 -3.09
CA PHE A 39 2.32 -4.07 -3.81
C PHE A 39 3.70 -3.52 -4.23
N LEU A 40 4.67 -3.50 -3.30
CA LEU A 40 6.04 -3.05 -3.58
C LEU A 40 6.75 -3.95 -4.60
N GLU A 41 6.57 -5.27 -4.50
CA GLU A 41 7.08 -6.22 -5.51
C GLU A 41 6.51 -5.90 -6.89
N VAL A 42 5.19 -5.72 -7.02
CA VAL A 42 4.54 -5.44 -8.30
C VAL A 42 5.00 -4.11 -8.90
N ILE A 43 5.11 -3.04 -8.11
CA ILE A 43 5.66 -1.76 -8.60
C ILE A 43 7.11 -1.92 -9.05
N GLY A 44 7.93 -2.60 -8.24
CA GLY A 44 9.31 -2.88 -8.60
C GLY A 44 9.47 -3.64 -9.90
N GLU A 45 8.63 -4.66 -10.09
CA GLU A 45 8.61 -5.45 -11.33
C GLU A 45 8.16 -4.63 -12.55
N LEU A 46 7.22 -3.71 -12.38
CA LEU A 46 6.74 -2.83 -13.44
C LEU A 46 7.80 -1.80 -13.88
N GLU A 47 8.53 -1.21 -12.93
CA GLU A 47 9.50 -0.14 -13.20
C GLU A 47 10.88 -0.66 -13.61
N HIS A 48 11.30 -1.79 -13.05
CA HIS A 48 12.69 -2.27 -13.15
C HIS A 48 12.81 -3.73 -13.60
N GLY A 49 11.69 -4.40 -13.87
CA GLY A 49 11.66 -5.80 -14.30
C GLY A 49 11.63 -6.81 -13.17
N LYS A 50 11.39 -8.07 -13.52
CA LYS A 50 11.15 -9.17 -12.58
C LYS A 50 12.28 -9.32 -11.55
N GLY A 51 11.93 -9.38 -10.26
CA GLY A 51 12.88 -9.58 -9.17
C GLY A 51 13.72 -8.35 -8.79
N ALA A 52 13.41 -7.17 -9.32
CA ALA A 52 14.12 -5.93 -9.00
C ALA A 52 13.99 -5.52 -7.52
N VAL A 53 12.90 -5.92 -6.85
CA VAL A 53 12.70 -5.67 -5.42
C VAL A 53 13.08 -6.90 -4.62
N ASN A 54 14.04 -6.72 -3.72
CA ASN A 54 14.38 -7.72 -2.73
C ASN A 54 13.25 -7.85 -1.71
N THR A 55 12.65 -9.03 -1.59
CA THR A 55 11.53 -9.30 -0.67
C THR A 55 11.84 -8.93 0.79
N ASN A 56 13.08 -9.06 1.25
CA ASN A 56 13.45 -8.67 2.62
C ASN A 56 13.43 -7.15 2.81
N VAL A 57 13.83 -6.40 1.77
CA VAL A 57 13.72 -4.93 1.78
C VAL A 57 12.25 -4.51 1.77
N ALA A 58 11.43 -5.15 0.92
CA ALA A 58 9.99 -4.90 0.90
C ALA A 58 9.32 -5.20 2.25
N LYS A 59 9.71 -6.29 2.93
CA LYS A 59 9.24 -6.61 4.29
C LYS A 59 9.63 -5.55 5.32
N SER A 60 10.85 -5.04 5.27
CA SER A 60 11.30 -3.97 6.17
C SER A 60 10.53 -2.66 5.94
N ILE A 61 10.29 -2.29 4.69
CA ILE A 61 9.49 -1.11 4.33
C ILE A 61 8.04 -1.29 4.78
N ALA A 62 7.45 -2.46 4.51
CA ALA A 62 6.09 -2.77 4.95
C ALA A 62 5.96 -2.67 6.46
N ARG A 63 6.92 -3.20 7.22
CA ARG A 63 6.96 -3.06 8.68
C ARG A 63 6.98 -1.61 9.13
N ALA A 64 7.84 -0.79 8.53
CA ALA A 64 7.95 0.63 8.85
C ALA A 64 6.63 1.38 8.54
N ILE A 65 5.98 1.09 7.42
CA ILE A 65 4.67 1.66 7.06
C ILE A 65 3.61 1.25 8.10
N MET A 66 3.56 -0.03 8.47
CA MET A 66 2.60 -0.53 9.46
C MET A 66 2.81 0.09 10.86
N GLU A 67 4.08 0.25 11.27
CA GLU A 67 4.43 0.92 12.53
C GLU A 67 4.04 2.42 12.51
N PHE A 68 4.22 3.08 11.36
CA PHE A 68 3.97 4.51 11.19
C PHE A 68 2.48 4.85 11.05
N CYS A 69 1.70 4.02 10.35
CA CYS A 69 0.25 4.11 10.31
C CYS A 69 -0.40 3.79 11.66
N GLY A 70 0.35 3.19 12.59
CA GLY A 70 0.20 3.43 14.02
C GLY A 70 -1.20 3.23 14.57
N LYS A 71 -1.87 2.12 14.24
CA LYS A 71 -3.08 1.62 14.92
C LYS A 71 -3.45 0.23 14.38
N SER A 72 -2.71 -0.78 14.80
CA SER A 72 -3.28 -2.12 14.85
C SER A 72 -2.47 -2.97 15.79
N LYS A 73 -3.09 -3.30 16.93
CA LYS A 73 -2.62 -4.38 17.79
C LYS A 73 -2.82 -5.76 17.13
N ASP A 74 -3.46 -5.78 15.96
CA ASP A 74 -3.97 -6.97 15.27
C ASP A 74 -3.24 -7.23 13.92
N GLY A 75 -2.23 -6.42 13.59
CA GLY A 75 -1.39 -6.61 12.40
C GLY A 75 -2.00 -6.15 11.07
N VAL A 76 -3.09 -5.39 11.11
CA VAL A 76 -3.84 -4.91 9.92
C VAL A 76 -4.27 -3.45 10.06
N VAL A 77 -4.09 -2.62 9.02
CA VAL A 77 -4.54 -1.22 8.97
C VAL A 77 -5.89 -1.15 8.27
N MET A 78 -6.90 -0.61 8.93
CA MET A 78 -8.23 -0.41 8.35
C MET A 78 -8.26 0.82 7.44
N LYS A 79 -9.23 0.89 6.51
CA LYS A 79 -9.34 2.00 5.56
C LYS A 79 -9.45 3.38 6.22
N ASN A 80 -10.27 3.49 7.26
CA ASN A 80 -10.40 4.73 8.03
C ASN A 80 -9.09 5.08 8.75
N GLU A 81 -8.38 4.10 9.33
CA GLU A 81 -7.08 4.32 9.95
C GLU A 81 -6.03 4.80 8.94
N PHE A 82 -6.07 4.31 7.70
CA PHE A 82 -5.16 4.73 6.64
C PHE A 82 -5.47 6.12 6.08
N VAL A 83 -6.76 6.48 5.99
CA VAL A 83 -7.21 7.73 5.36
C VAL A 83 -7.22 8.90 6.34
N ASP A 84 -7.45 8.63 7.63
CA ASP A 84 -7.47 9.65 8.69
C ASP A 84 -6.08 9.83 9.35
N TRP A 85 -5.07 9.09 8.85
CA TRP A 85 -3.64 9.24 9.16
C TRP A 85 -3.03 10.41 8.38
#